data_AF-A0A6I6HQW5-F1
#
_entry.id   AF-A0A6I6HQW5-F1
#
_cell.length_a   1.000
_cell.length_b   1.000
_cell.length_c   1.000
_cell.angle_alpha   90.00
_cell.angle_beta   90.00
_cell.angle_gamma   90.00
#
_symmetry.space_group_name_H-M   'P 1'
#
loop_
_entity.id
_entity.type
_entity.pdbx_description
1 polymer ?
#
loop_
_entity_poly.entity_id
_entity_poly.type
_entity_poly.pdbx_seq_one_letter_code
_entity_poly.pdbx_strand_id
1 'polypeptide(L)'
;MSHVRRIAIYVDEPHPGHFFWVLTEQCDDASHWRELESAELSYAIWLDALRAGVRALEGYALDERMGPRAPGPAKTFAWPDTRPA
;
A
#
# COMPACT_ATOMS: atom_id res chain seq x y z
N MET A 1 4.36 17.27 -7.33
CA MET A 1 3.70 16.11 -7.98
C MET A 1 3.58 15.02 -6.94
N SER A 2 2.43 14.36 -6.81
CA SER A 2 2.26 13.22 -5.89
C SER A 2 3.09 12.02 -6.35
N HIS A 3 3.79 11.39 -5.41
CA HIS A 3 4.54 10.17 -5.68
C HIS A 3 3.58 8.97 -5.73
N VAL A 4 3.87 8.01 -6.60
CA VAL A 4 3.17 6.72 -6.63
C VAL A 4 3.55 5.95 -5.38
N ARG A 5 2.54 5.44 -4.67
CA ARG A 5 2.71 4.58 -3.50
C ARG A 5 3.31 3.26 -3.96
N ARG A 6 4.40 2.85 -3.31
CA ARG A 6 5.06 1.58 -3.63
C ARG A 6 4.39 0.49 -2.81
N ILE A 7 3.28 -0.02 -3.34
CA ILE A 7 2.52 -1.11 -2.73
C ILE A 7 2.85 -2.40 -3.48
N ALA A 8 3.25 -3.43 -2.73
CA ALA A 8 3.47 -4.77 -3.23
C ALA A 8 2.34 -5.68 -2.75
N ILE A 9 2.03 -6.68 -3.57
CA ILE A 9 1.13 -7.78 -3.22
C ILE A 9 1.92 -9.08 -3.22
N TYR A 10 1.65 -9.93 -2.23
CA TYR A 10 2.05 -11.32 -2.25
C TYR A 10 0.93 -12.20 -1.72
N VAL A 11 1.04 -13.50 -1.99
CA VAL A 11 0.17 -14.52 -1.42
C VAL A 11 1.02 -15.38 -0.50
N ASP A 12 0.57 -15.54 0.72
CA ASP A 12 1.16 -16.42 1.73
C ASP A 12 0.30 -17.69 1.88
N GLU A 13 0.95 -18.78 2.26
CA GLU A 13 0.32 -20.08 2.52
C GLU A 13 0.80 -20.61 3.88
N PRO A 14 0.26 -20.08 5.01
CA PRO A 14 0.68 -20.53 6.34
C PRO A 14 0.34 -22.00 6.60
N HIS A 15 -0.74 -22.48 5.98
CA HIS A 15 -1.16 -23.88 6.02
C HIS A 15 -1.42 -24.36 4.59
N PRO A 16 -1.02 -25.59 4.24
CA PRO A 16 -1.25 -26.13 2.90
C PRO A 16 -2.72 -26.04 2.48
N GLY A 17 -2.98 -25.42 1.33
CA GLY A 17 -4.32 -25.19 0.79
C GLY A 17 -5.06 -23.97 1.35
N HIS A 18 -4.44 -23.18 2.22
CA HIS A 18 -5.01 -21.95 2.79
C HIS A 18 -4.17 -20.73 2.38
N PHE A 19 -4.63 -20.06 1.34
CA PHE A 19 -3.95 -18.92 0.75
C PHE A 19 -4.50 -17.59 1.30
N PHE A 20 -3.61 -16.69 1.68
CA PHE A 20 -3.95 -15.34 2.13
C PHE A 20 -3.20 -14.35 1.26
N TRP A 21 -3.87 -13.31 0.77
CA TRP A 21 -3.17 -12.21 0.13
C TRP A 21 -2.78 -11.18 1.19
N VAL A 22 -1.66 -10.51 0.95
CA VAL A 22 -1.17 -9.42 1.80
C VAL A 22 -0.66 -8.29 0.92
N LEU A 23 -1.06 -7.06 1.26
CA LEU A 23 -0.57 -5.82 0.69
C LEU A 23 0.43 -5.18 1.65
N THR A 24 1.60 -4.81 1.15
CA THR A 24 2.61 -4.07 1.91
C THR A 24 3.01 -2.80 1.20
N GLU A 25 3.28 -1.74 1.93
CA GLU A 25 3.78 -0.48 1.40
C GLU A 25 5.18 -0.19 1.90
N GLN A 26 6.04 0.28 0.99
CA GLN A 26 7.36 0.75 1.34
C GLN A 26 7.27 2.06 2.13
N CYS A 27 7.92 2.09 3.30
CA CYS A 27 8.08 3.28 4.12
C CYS A 27 9.16 4.22 3.57
N ASP A 28 9.36 5.37 4.22
CA ASP A 28 10.38 6.37 3.82
C ASP A 28 11.80 5.79 3.77
N ASP A 29 12.08 4.79 4.58
CA ASP A 29 13.26 3.94 4.43
C ASP A 29 12.93 2.76 3.50
N ALA A 30 13.64 2.70 2.37
CA ALA A 30 13.42 1.70 1.33
C ALA A 30 13.54 0.24 1.82
N SER A 31 14.19 0.03 2.96
CA SER A 31 14.38 -1.29 3.57
C SER A 31 13.16 -1.76 4.36
N HIS A 32 12.24 -0.85 4.69
CA HIS A 32 11.09 -1.12 5.54
C HIS A 32 9.80 -1.20 4.72
N TRP A 33 9.10 -2.32 4.86
CA TRP A 33 7.78 -2.54 4.30
C TRP A 33 6.80 -2.74 5.45
N ARG A 34 5.68 -2.02 5.41
CA ARG A 34 4.60 -2.13 6.40
C ARG A 34 3.40 -2.80 5.75
N GLU A 35 2.80 -3.75 6.45
CA GLU A 35 1.50 -4.30 6.05
C GLU A 35 0.43 -3.19 6.02
N LEU A 36 -0.27 -3.11 4.89
CA LEU A 36 -1.41 -2.22 4.70
C LEU A 36 -2.73 -2.92 4.99
N GLU A 37 -2.88 -4.09 4.39
CA GLU A 37 -4.11 -4.87 4.41
C GLU A 37 -3.80 -6.32 4.07
N SER A 38 -4.57 -7.25 4.64
CA SER A 38 -4.45 -8.67 4.39
C SER A 38 -5.82 -9.33 4.37
N ALA A 39 -5.89 -10.51 3.78
CA ALA A 39 -7.12 -11.29 3.73
C ALA A 39 -7.60 -11.70 5.14
N GLU A 40 -8.83 -11.34 5.50
CA GLU A 40 -9.45 -11.80 6.76
C GLU A 40 -9.70 -13.32 6.78
N LEU A 41 -9.90 -13.92 5.61
CA LEU A 41 -10.21 -15.34 5.42
C LEU A 41 -9.29 -15.98 4.39
N SER A 42 -8.98 -17.26 4.60
CA SER A 42 -8.20 -18.05 3.64
C SER A 42 -9.01 -18.36 2.38
N TYR A 43 -8.32 -18.37 1.25
CA TYR A 43 -8.81 -18.88 -0.03
C TYR A 43 -8.28 -20.30 -0.25
N ALA A 44 -9.09 -21.15 -0.89
CA ALA A 44 -8.67 -22.50 -1.26
C ALA A 44 -7.79 -22.56 -2.52
N ILE A 45 -7.79 -21.48 -3.32
CA ILE A 45 -7.08 -21.39 -4.60
C ILE A 45 -6.17 -20.16 -4.57
N TRP A 46 -4.88 -20.39 -4.80
CA TRP A 46 -3.86 -19.34 -4.84
C TRP A 46 -4.22 -18.19 -5.79
N LEU A 47 -4.73 -18.52 -6.98
CA LEU A 47 -5.11 -17.52 -7.99
C LEU A 47 -6.28 -16.64 -7.52
N ASP A 48 -7.21 -17.19 -6.75
CA ASP A 48 -8.34 -16.42 -6.21
C ASP A 48 -7.88 -15.48 -5.11
N ALA A 49 -6.95 -15.92 -4.25
CA ALA A 49 -6.30 -15.06 -3.26
C ALA A 49 -5.58 -13.90 -3.96
N LEU A 50 -4.76 -14.20 -4.97
CA LEU A 50 -4.02 -13.18 -5.72
C LEU A 50 -4.97 -12.17 -6.37
N ARG A 51 -6.01 -12.63 -7.05
CA ARG A 51 -7.01 -11.75 -7.68
C ARG A 51 -7.77 -10.90 -6.67
N ALA A 52 -8.07 -11.45 -5.50
CA ALA A 52 -8.71 -10.69 -4.43
C ALA A 52 -7.80 -9.56 -3.92
N GLY A 53 -6.52 -9.84 -3.68
CA GLY A 53 -5.58 -8.80 -3.29
C GLY A 53 -5.31 -7.78 -4.39
N VAL A 54 -5.30 -8.18 -5.68
CA VAL A 54 -5.19 -7.22 -6.80
C VAL A 54 -6.37 -6.26 -6.80
N ARG A 55 -7.60 -6.75 -6.60
CA ARG A 55 -8.78 -5.89 -6.46
C ARG A 55 -8.68 -4.94 -5.26
N ALA A 56 -8.14 -5.41 -4.14
CA ALA A 56 -7.90 -4.56 -2.97
C ALA A 56 -6.87 -3.46 -3.30
N LEU A 57 -5.78 -3.81 -3.99
CA LEU A 57 -4.76 -2.85 -4.46
C LEU A 57 -5.35 -1.78 -5.39
N GLU A 58 -6.17 -2.19 -6.36
CA GLU A 58 -6.87 -1.28 -7.28
C GLU A 58 -7.75 -0.29 -6.50
N GLY A 59 -8.38 -0.71 -5.40
CA GLY A 59 -9.16 0.15 -4.51
C GLY A 59 -8.38 1.31 -3.88
N TYR A 60 -7.04 1.22 -3.79
CA TYR A 60 -6.19 2.32 -3.32
C TYR A 60 -5.86 3.35 -4.41
N ALA A 61 -6.21 3.09 -5.67
CA ALA A 61 -6.05 4.01 -6.78
C ALA A 61 -7.32 4.87 -6.94
N LEU A 62 -7.24 6.16 -6.60
CA LEU A 62 -8.32 7.12 -6.91
C LEU A 62 -8.55 7.27 -8.42
N ASP A 63 -7.48 7.09 -9.20
CA ASP A 63 -7.51 6.97 -10.66
C ASP A 63 -6.62 5.79 -11.04
N GLU A 64 -7.23 4.70 -11.51
CA GLU A 64 -6.58 3.45 -11.92
C GLU A 64 -5.49 3.67 -12.96
N ARG A 65 -5.66 4.68 -13.83
CA ARG A 65 -4.69 4.99 -14.90
C ARG A 65 -3.41 5.61 -14.35
N MET A 66 -3.48 6.17 -13.15
CA MET A 66 -2.41 6.90 -12.49
C MET A 66 -1.84 6.15 -11.28
N GLY A 67 -2.53 5.09 -10.85
CA GLY A 67 -2.16 4.23 -9.72
C GLY A 67 -2.43 4.86 -8.35
N PRO A 68 -2.17 4.10 -7.27
CA PRO A 68 -2.28 4.60 -5.91
C PRO A 68 -1.24 5.69 -5.68
N ARG A 69 -1.67 6.92 -5.40
CA ARG A 69 -0.78 8.07 -5.16
C ARG A 69 -0.95 8.58 -3.74
N ALA A 70 0.16 8.86 -3.08
CA ALA A 70 0.12 9.56 -1.81
C ALA A 70 -0.34 11.00 -2.08
N PRO A 71 -1.17 11.62 -1.23
CA PRO A 71 -1.29 13.07 -1.26
C PRO A 71 0.13 13.62 -1.18
N GLY A 72 0.54 14.42 -2.18
CA GLY A 72 1.91 14.94 -2.24
C GLY A 72 2.26 15.60 -0.92
N PRO A 73 3.55 15.62 -0.52
CA PRO A 73 3.96 16.07 0.81
C PRO A 73 3.21 17.36 1.10
N ALA A 74 2.37 17.34 2.15
CA ALA A 74 1.75 18.56 2.64
C ALA A 74 2.92 19.52 2.78
N LYS A 75 2.93 20.57 1.96
CA LYS A 75 4.00 21.56 1.96
C LYS A 75 4.06 22.04 3.39
N THR A 76 4.99 21.51 4.19
CA THR A 76 5.16 21.89 5.57
C THR A 76 5.46 23.35 5.46
N PHE A 77 4.46 24.18 5.76
CA PHE A 77 4.60 25.61 5.70
C PHE A 77 5.51 25.91 6.88
N ALA A 78 6.83 25.92 6.60
CA ALA A 78 7.81 26.42 7.53
C ALA A 78 7.43 27.88 7.74
N TRP A 79 6.79 28.14 8.88
CA TRP A 79 6.59 29.49 9.35
C TRP A 79 7.97 30.15 9.37
N PRO A 80 8.19 31.27 8.68
CA PRO A 80 9.42 32.01 8.87
C PRO A 80 9.40 32.49 10.32
N ASP A 81 10.33 32.03 11.14
CA ASP A 81 10.60 32.58 12.48
C ASP A 81 11.09 34.02 12.29
N THR A 82 10.17 34.94 11.99
CA THR A 82 10.37 36.37 12.13
C THR A 82 9.94 36.73 13.53
N ARG A 83 10.87 36.56 14.47
CA ARG A 83 10.86 37.44 15.65
C ARG A 83 11.49 38.77 15.25
N PRO A 84 10.77 39.89 15.33
CA PRO A 84 11.39 41.19 15.21
C PRO A 84 12.11 41.55 16.54
N ALA A 85 13.31 42.10 16.36
CA ALA A 85 14.20 42.86 17.26
C ALA A 85 14.42 42.35 18.70
#